data_AF-A0A4U2D211-F1
#
_entry.id   AF-A0A4U2D211-F1
#
_cell.length_a   1.000
_cell.length_b   1.000
_cell.length_c   1.000
_cell.angle_alpha   90.00
_cell.angle_beta   90.00
_cell.angle_gamma   90.00
#
_symmetry.space_group_name_H-M   'P 1'
#
loop_
_entity.id
_entity.type
_entity.pdbx_description
1 polymer ?
#
loop_
_entity_poly.entity_id
_entity_poly.type
_entity_poly.pdbx_seq_one_letter_code
_entity_poly.pdbx_strand_id
1 'polypeptide(L)'
;GIYLDAQSKVLQRAQVNQGYACELGGDLESALEVWAYVISRPEPTKLVVGLGKRDVAFDAGLPIAERGYRNGEAISVKGLTATAVMDQHTFVETDGSSEIEVGDMIAFSTSHP
;
A
#
# COMPACT_ATOMS: atom_id res chain seq x y z
N GLY A 1 9.37 -1.45 -1.76
CA GLY A 1 9.01 -2.88 -1.54
C GLY A 1 9.89 -3.74 -2.42
N ILE A 2 10.04 -5.04 -2.12
CA ILE A 2 11.06 -5.87 -2.77
C ILE A 2 10.91 -6.04 -4.30
N TYR A 3 9.70 -5.95 -4.86
CA TYR A 3 9.52 -5.90 -6.33
C TYR A 3 9.96 -4.57 -6.95
N LEU A 4 9.70 -3.44 -6.30
CA LEU A 4 10.18 -2.13 -6.75
C LEU A 4 11.72 -2.11 -6.77
N ASP A 5 12.33 -2.73 -5.75
CA ASP A 5 13.79 -2.87 -5.67
C ASP A 5 14.33 -3.82 -6.76
N ALA A 6 13.60 -4.91 -7.04
CA ALA A 6 13.96 -5.85 -8.10
C ALA A 6 13.86 -5.22 -9.49
N GLN A 7 12.78 -4.47 -9.77
CA GLN A 7 12.59 -3.70 -10.99
C GLN A 7 13.70 -2.67 -11.17
N SER A 8 14.01 -1.89 -10.13
CA SER A 8 15.12 -0.92 -10.16
C SER A 8 16.44 -1.59 -10.57
N LYS A 9 16.71 -2.81 -10.07
CA LYS A 9 17.89 -3.60 -10.45
C LYS A 9 17.83 -4.11 -11.90
N VAL A 10 16.65 -4.48 -12.41
CA VAL A 10 16.47 -4.89 -13.81
C VAL A 10 16.72 -3.73 -14.74
N LEU A 11 16.14 -2.55 -14.46
CA LEU A 11 16.35 -1.33 -15.24
C LEU A 11 17.82 -0.91 -15.27
N GLN A 12 18.48 -0.95 -14.11
CA GLN A 12 19.91 -0.65 -14.01
C GLN A 12 20.76 -1.59 -14.88
N ARG A 13 20.44 -2.89 -14.92
CA ARG A 13 21.15 -3.88 -15.76
C ARG A 13 20.84 -3.70 -17.25
N ALA A 14 19.60 -3.40 -17.60
CA ALA A 14 19.19 -3.16 -18.97
C ALA A 14 19.93 -1.97 -19.58
N GLN A 15 20.08 -0.89 -18.80
CA GLN A 15 20.82 0.31 -19.19
C GLN A 15 22.32 0.04 -19.39
N VAL A 16 22.94 -0.78 -18.54
CA VAL A 16 24.35 -1.17 -18.66
C VAL A 16 24.61 -2.05 -19.89
N ASN A 17 23.68 -2.95 -20.21
CA ASN A 17 23.88 -3.96 -21.26
C ASN A 17 23.37 -3.53 -22.66
N GLN A 18 22.84 -2.31 -22.82
CA GLN A 18 22.20 -1.84 -24.06
C GLN A 18 21.21 -2.86 -24.65
N GLY A 19 20.47 -3.56 -23.78
CA GLY A 19 19.54 -4.60 -24.21
C GLY A 19 18.28 -4.01 -24.85
N TYR A 20 17.72 -4.71 -25.84
CA TYR A 20 16.47 -4.38 -26.54
C TYR A 20 15.27 -4.07 -25.60
N ALA A 21 15.34 -4.50 -24.33
CA ALA A 21 14.37 -4.17 -23.30
C ALA A 21 14.26 -2.66 -23.02
N CYS A 22 15.34 -1.89 -23.20
CA CYS A 22 15.29 -0.43 -23.10
C CYS A 22 14.52 0.24 -24.26
N GLU A 23 14.33 -0.45 -25.39
CA GLU A 23 13.60 0.06 -26.56
C GLU A 23 12.09 -0.17 -26.48
N LEU A 24 11.63 -1.10 -25.63
CA LEU A 24 10.22 -1.45 -25.51
C LEU A 24 9.37 -0.36 -24.82
N GLY A 25 10.00 0.54 -24.07
CA GLY A 25 9.34 1.63 -23.35
C GLY A 25 8.43 1.14 -22.21
N GLY A 26 8.45 1.87 -21.10
CA GLY A 26 7.56 1.60 -19.96
C GLY A 26 8.20 0.75 -18.87
N ASP A 27 8.01 1.22 -17.65
CA ASP A 27 8.36 0.53 -16.42
C ASP A 27 7.24 -0.45 -16.05
N LEU A 28 7.55 -1.50 -15.30
CA LEU A 28 6.51 -2.31 -14.65
C LEU A 28 5.79 -1.44 -13.61
N GLU A 29 4.46 -1.49 -13.61
CA GLU A 29 3.64 -0.78 -12.63
C GLU A 29 2.91 -1.78 -11.74
N SER A 30 2.60 -1.35 -10.50
CA SER A 30 1.77 -2.16 -9.61
C SER A 30 0.36 -2.24 -10.19
N ALA A 31 -0.08 -3.45 -10.54
CA ALA A 31 -1.39 -3.69 -11.14
C ALA A 31 -2.43 -4.27 -10.16
N LEU A 32 -2.04 -4.52 -8.91
CA LEU A 32 -2.89 -5.12 -7.89
C LEU A 32 -2.98 -4.22 -6.65
N GLU A 33 -4.18 -4.11 -6.10
CA GLU A 33 -4.44 -3.48 -4.83
C GLU A 33 -5.51 -4.24 -4.06
N VAL A 34 -5.41 -4.17 -2.73
CA VAL A 34 -6.43 -4.70 -1.83
C VAL A 34 -7.13 -3.53 -1.16
N TRP A 35 -8.45 -3.52 -1.25
CA TRP A 35 -9.29 -2.46 -0.72
C TRP A 35 -9.97 -2.94 0.55
N ALA A 36 -9.84 -2.15 1.62
CA ALA A 36 -10.39 -2.50 2.92
C ALA A 36 -10.95 -1.28 3.63
N TYR A 37 -11.95 -1.52 4.48
CA TYR A 37 -12.57 -0.47 5.29
C TYR A 37 -11.79 -0.23 6.59
N VAL A 38 -11.76 1.03 7.01
CA VAL A 38 -11.44 1.41 8.39
C VAL A 38 -12.59 0.96 9.28
N ILE A 39 -12.33 0.02 10.18
CA ILE A 39 -13.36 -0.56 11.05
C ILE A 39 -13.35 0.03 12.47
N SER A 40 -12.28 0.74 12.86
CA SER A 40 -12.18 1.39 14.16
C SER A 40 -11.12 2.50 14.18
N ARG A 41 -11.37 3.53 14.99
CA ARG A 41 -10.41 4.58 15.39
C ARG A 41 -10.43 4.72 16.91
N PRO A 42 -9.76 3.80 17.64
CA PRO A 42 -9.81 3.80 19.11
C PRO A 42 -9.07 4.98 19.75
N GLU A 43 -8.09 5.54 19.03
CA GLU A 43 -7.28 6.69 19.47
C GLU A 43 -7.16 7.69 18.32
N PRO A 44 -6.91 8.99 18.59
CA PRO A 44 -6.76 10.00 17.54
C PRO A 44 -5.68 9.66 16.49
N THR A 45 -4.62 8.96 16.89
CA THR A 45 -3.47 8.62 16.04
C THR A 45 -3.47 7.17 15.56
N LYS A 46 -4.53 6.39 15.85
CA LYS A 46 -4.56 4.94 15.59
C LYS A 46 -5.83 4.51 14.89
N LEU A 47 -5.66 3.78 13.80
CA LEU A 47 -6.72 3.20 12.98
C LEU A 47 -6.57 1.67 12.96
N VAL A 48 -7.71 0.99 12.85
CA VAL A 48 -7.79 -0.43 12.59
C VAL A 48 -8.52 -0.63 11.28
N VAL A 49 -7.88 -1.33 10.35
CA VAL A 49 -8.40 -1.63 9.01
C VAL A 49 -8.73 -3.11 8.93
N GLY A 50 -9.85 -3.44 8.28
CA GLY A 50 -10.30 -4.81 8.00
C GLY A 50 -9.47 -5.48 6.89
N LEU A 51 -8.16 -5.54 7.09
CA LEU A 51 -7.16 -6.12 6.20
C LEU A 51 -6.19 -6.93 7.06
N GLY A 52 -6.03 -8.23 6.83
CA GLY A 52 -5.14 -9.07 7.62
C GLY A 52 -4.22 -9.97 6.78
N LYS A 53 -3.49 -10.85 7.47
CA LYS A 53 -2.59 -11.84 6.84
C LYS A 53 -3.30 -12.80 5.88
N ARG A 54 -4.63 -12.93 5.98
CA ARG A 54 -5.42 -13.74 5.06
C ARG A 54 -5.72 -13.05 3.74
N ASP A 55 -5.62 -11.72 3.71
CA ASP A 55 -5.94 -10.89 2.56
C ASP A 55 -4.67 -10.46 1.83
N VAL A 56 -3.56 -10.29 2.56
CA VAL A 56 -2.28 -9.83 2.03
C VAL A 56 -1.11 -10.62 2.61
N ALA A 57 -0.22 -11.06 1.72
CA ALA A 57 1.06 -11.65 2.07
C ALA A 57 1.94 -10.60 2.80
N PHE A 58 2.34 -10.89 4.04
CA PHE A 58 3.11 -9.94 4.89
C PHE A 58 4.62 -10.18 4.83
N ASP A 59 5.02 -11.28 4.21
CA ASP A 59 6.39 -11.79 4.07
C ASP A 59 7.30 -10.84 3.28
N ALA A 60 6.73 -9.90 2.54
CA ALA A 60 7.44 -8.91 1.75
C ALA A 60 7.43 -7.48 2.33
N GLY A 61 6.73 -7.23 3.45
CA GLY A 61 6.55 -5.90 4.04
C GLY A 61 5.11 -5.61 4.49
N LEU A 62 4.92 -4.46 5.13
CA LEU A 62 3.59 -4.01 5.55
C LEU A 62 2.82 -3.39 4.38
N PRO A 63 1.47 -3.52 4.34
CA PRO A 63 0.63 -2.88 3.32
C PRO A 63 0.81 -1.36 3.33
N ILE A 64 0.89 -0.75 2.16
CA ILE A 64 1.11 0.70 2.00
C ILE A 64 -0.19 1.34 1.53
N ALA A 65 -0.69 2.34 2.26
CA ALA A 65 -1.89 3.07 1.87
C ALA A 65 -1.61 3.97 0.67
N GLU A 66 -2.30 3.74 -0.45
CA GLU A 66 -2.11 4.47 -1.71
C GLU A 66 -3.25 5.45 -1.97
N ARG A 67 -4.49 5.06 -1.68
CA ARG A 67 -5.69 5.86 -1.95
C ARG A 67 -6.73 5.70 -0.85
N GLY A 68 -7.50 6.74 -0.62
CA GLY A 68 -8.64 6.73 0.31
C GLY A 68 -9.91 7.22 -0.38
N TYR A 69 -11.05 6.68 0.02
CA TYR A 69 -12.37 7.11 -0.45
C TYR A 69 -13.40 7.16 0.67
N ARG A 70 -14.23 8.21 0.63
CA ARG A 70 -15.43 8.37 1.45
C ARG A 70 -16.61 8.69 0.54
N ASN A 71 -17.66 7.87 0.57
CA ASN A 71 -18.87 8.07 -0.24
C ASN A 71 -18.59 8.27 -1.76
N GLY A 72 -17.56 7.60 -2.28
CA GLY A 72 -17.15 7.72 -3.69
C GLY A 72 -16.24 8.91 -4.00
N GLU A 73 -15.98 9.79 -3.03
CA GLU A 73 -15.05 10.91 -3.17
C GLU A 73 -13.66 10.53 -2.65
N ALA A 74 -12.62 10.96 -3.37
CA ALA A 74 -11.24 10.70 -2.99
C ALA A 74 -10.85 11.54 -1.76
N ILE A 75 -10.18 10.92 -0.81
CA ILE A 75 -9.66 11.55 0.41
C ILE A 75 -8.16 11.27 0.57
N SER A 76 -7.48 12.12 1.33
CA SER A 76 -6.03 12.01 1.56
C SER A 76 -5.70 10.85 2.50
N VAL A 77 -4.76 10.00 2.10
CA VAL A 77 -4.12 8.98 2.96
C VAL A 77 -2.70 9.38 3.39
N LYS A 78 -2.33 10.65 3.16
CA LYS A 78 -1.01 11.16 3.54
C LYS A 78 -0.81 11.01 5.06
N GLY A 79 0.37 10.53 5.44
CA GLY A 79 0.73 10.34 6.85
C GLY A 79 0.15 9.06 7.47
N LEU A 80 -0.57 8.23 6.71
CA LEU A 80 -0.94 6.89 7.16
C LEU A 80 0.23 5.93 7.01
N THR A 81 0.57 5.22 8.09
CA THR A 81 1.64 4.22 8.10
C THR A 81 1.13 2.94 8.74
N ALA A 82 1.11 1.83 8.00
CA ALA A 82 0.84 0.53 8.61
C ALA A 82 2.00 0.17 9.56
N THR A 83 1.66 -0.29 10.77
CA THR A 83 2.63 -0.64 11.81
C THR A 83 2.60 -2.12 12.18
N ALA A 84 1.47 -2.79 11.97
CA ALA A 84 1.35 -4.23 12.19
C ALA A 84 0.19 -4.84 11.38
N VAL A 85 0.34 -6.12 11.02
CA VAL A 85 -0.72 -6.92 10.40
C VAL A 85 -1.00 -8.15 11.28
N MET A 86 -2.25 -8.29 11.69
CA MET A 86 -2.84 -9.39 12.45
C MET A 86 -3.59 -10.35 11.50
N ASP A 87 -4.22 -11.39 12.03
CA ASP A 87 -4.89 -12.40 11.17
C ASP A 87 -5.96 -11.78 10.25
N GLN A 88 -6.71 -10.79 10.75
CA GLN A 88 -7.83 -10.14 10.06
C GLN A 88 -7.77 -8.60 10.09
N HIS A 89 -6.69 -8.02 10.64
CA HIS A 89 -6.64 -6.59 10.94
C HIS A 89 -5.27 -5.99 10.69
N THR A 90 -5.22 -4.74 10.22
CA THR A 90 -4.00 -3.96 10.07
C THR A 90 -4.09 -2.75 10.97
N PHE A 91 -3.06 -2.53 11.79
CA PHE A 91 -2.92 -1.31 12.57
C PHE A 91 -2.21 -0.27 11.72
N VAL A 92 -2.81 0.91 11.66
CA VAL A 92 -2.31 2.07 10.92
C VAL A 92 -2.18 3.23 11.89
N GLU A 93 -1.00 3.85 11.90
CA GLU A 93 -0.75 5.09 12.62
C GLU A 93 -0.94 6.30 11.69
N THR A 94 -1.31 7.41 12.30
CA THR A 94 -1.42 8.71 11.65
C THR A 94 -0.84 9.81 12.53
N ASP A 95 -0.45 10.93 11.93
CA ASP A 95 0.04 12.13 12.62
C ASP A 95 -1.03 12.85 13.47
N GLY A 96 -2.26 12.32 13.51
CA GLY A 96 -3.40 12.86 14.26
C GLY A 96 -4.13 13.99 13.54
N SER A 97 -3.57 14.55 12.48
CA SER A 97 -4.22 15.53 11.61
C SER A 97 -5.05 14.89 10.50
N SER A 98 -4.91 13.56 10.32
CA SER A 98 -5.71 12.81 9.35
C SER A 98 -7.20 12.85 9.68
N GLU A 99 -7.97 13.17 8.66
CA GLU A 99 -9.42 13.21 8.64
C GLU A 99 -10.05 11.82 8.41
N ILE A 100 -9.24 10.75 8.41
CA ILE A 100 -9.75 9.38 8.17
C ILE A 100 -10.69 8.95 9.29
N GLU A 101 -11.85 8.41 8.90
CA GLU A 101 -12.94 8.01 9.78
C GLU A 101 -13.29 6.52 9.60
N VAL A 102 -14.04 5.99 10.56
CA VAL A 102 -14.62 4.64 10.44
C VAL A 102 -15.59 4.62 9.25
N GLY A 103 -15.45 3.60 8.41
CA GLY A 103 -16.22 3.46 7.17
C GLY A 103 -15.52 4.00 5.92
N ASP A 104 -14.39 4.70 6.06
CA ASP A 104 -13.56 5.04 4.91
C ASP A 104 -12.94 3.80 4.30
N MET A 105 -12.82 3.79 2.98
CA MET A 105 -12.17 2.71 2.24
C MET A 105 -10.77 3.13 1.83
N ILE A 106 -9.78 2.28 2.09
CA ILE A 106 -8.38 2.53 1.75
C ILE A 106 -7.91 1.42 0.80
N ALA A 107 -7.28 1.83 -0.29
CA ALA A 107 -6.56 0.94 -1.20
C ALA A 107 -5.12 0.78 -0.71
N PHE A 108 -4.70 -0.47 -0.55
CA PHE A 108 -3.35 -0.82 -0.15
C PHE A 108 -2.61 -1.48 -1.30
N SER A 109 -1.40 -1.00 -1.56
CA SER A 109 -0.42 -1.76 -2.33
C SER A 109 0.30 -2.74 -1.41
N THR A 110 0.63 -3.90 -1.95
CA THR A 110 1.54 -4.85 -1.30
C THR A 110 2.87 -4.83 -2.04
N SER A 111 3.94 -5.06 -1.29
CA SER A 111 5.28 -5.21 -1.86
C SER A 111 5.47 -6.54 -2.59
N HIS A 112 4.47 -7.41 -2.62
CA HIS A 112 4.32 -8.67 -3.38
C HIS A 112 2.85 -8.83 -3.84
N PRO A 113 2.55 -8.61 -5.13
CA PRO A 113 1.29 -9.06 -5.75
C PRO A 113 1.22 -10.59 -5.86
#